data_AF-G9WIP3-F1
#
_entry.id   AF-G9WIP3-F1
#
_cell.length_a   1.000
_cell.length_b   1.000
_cell.length_c   1.000
_cell.angle_alpha   90.00
_cell.angle_beta   90.00
_cell.angle_gamma   90.00
#
_symmetry.space_group_name_H-M   'P 1'
#
loop_
_entity.id
_entity.type
_entity.pdbx_description
1 polymer ?
#
loop_
_entity_poly.entity_id
_entity_poly.type
_entity_poly.pdbx_seq_one_letter_code
_entity_poly.pdbx_strand_id
1 'polypeptide(L)'
;MNEKNDIEIASGFDFLLLTNNAELSSITPAIQDAKNSEKHQPFLRELESFKTREQTAKFVFKDPTADIISNFIGSYRELLFSTCQYQILLDNMTDAVKRFGWDQKKWLNSLALKLCIYQALC
;
A
#
# COMPACT_ATOMS: atom_id res chain seq x y z
N MET A 1 2.79 -2.47 -26.53
CA MET A 1 2.66 -2.57 -25.05
C MET A 1 1.34 -1.92 -24.67
N ASN A 2 0.59 -2.54 -23.76
CA ASN A 2 -0.72 -2.08 -23.30
C ASN A 2 -0.52 -1.29 -22.00
N GLU A 3 -1.08 -0.07 -21.88
CA GLU A 3 -1.02 0.79 -20.69
C GLU A 3 -1.31 0.06 -19.36
N LYS A 4 -2.13 -1.01 -19.41
CA LYS A 4 -2.43 -1.86 -18.25
C LYS A 4 -1.18 -2.50 -17.64
N ASN A 5 -0.21 -2.87 -18.47
CA ASN A 5 1.05 -3.46 -18.04
C ASN A 5 1.96 -2.39 -17.41
N ASP A 6 1.88 -1.14 -17.87
CA ASP A 6 2.75 -0.07 -17.42
C ASP A 6 2.35 0.44 -16.00
N ILE A 7 1.05 0.44 -15.67
CA ILE A 7 0.54 0.83 -14.34
C ILE A 7 0.89 -0.21 -13.26
N GLU A 8 0.70 -1.50 -13.54
CA GLU A 8 1.08 -2.58 -12.61
C GLU A 8 2.61 -2.59 -12.39
N ILE A 9 3.41 -2.34 -13.44
CA ILE A 9 4.87 -2.23 -13.35
C ILE A 9 5.28 -1.00 -12.52
N ALA A 10 4.65 0.16 -12.72
CA ALA A 10 5.01 1.39 -12.02
C ALA A 10 4.75 1.29 -10.50
N SER A 11 3.58 0.80 -10.08
CA SER A 11 3.24 0.65 -8.66
C SER A 11 4.17 -0.33 -7.93
N GLY A 12 4.47 -1.47 -8.57
CA GLY A 12 5.42 -2.45 -8.03
C GLY A 12 6.85 -1.91 -7.94
N PHE A 13 7.27 -1.11 -8.92
CA PHE A 13 8.60 -0.49 -8.97
C PHE A 13 8.77 0.59 -7.89
N ASP A 14 7.78 1.45 -7.70
CA ASP A 14 7.82 2.49 -6.67
C ASP A 14 7.91 1.88 -5.26
N PHE A 15 7.11 0.85 -4.97
CA PHE A 15 7.20 0.17 -3.68
C PHE A 15 8.55 -0.51 -3.48
N LEU A 16 9.08 -1.17 -4.51
CA LEU A 16 10.41 -1.76 -4.47
C LEU A 16 11.46 -0.71 -4.11
N LEU A 17 11.42 0.48 -4.72
CA LEU A 17 12.34 1.56 -4.39
C LEU A 17 12.18 2.06 -2.94
N LEU A 18 10.95 2.16 -2.46
CA LEU A 18 10.66 2.58 -1.09
C LEU A 18 11.18 1.57 -0.06
N THR A 19 11.08 0.26 -0.33
CA THR A 19 11.45 -0.80 0.61
C THR A 19 12.81 -1.44 0.35
N ASN A 20 13.58 -0.96 -0.64
CA ASN A 20 14.92 -1.46 -0.97
C ASN A 20 15.99 -0.93 0.01
N ASN A 21 15.80 -1.20 1.30
CA ASN A 21 16.81 -0.96 2.32
C ASN A 21 16.86 -2.14 3.30
N ALA A 22 17.95 -2.25 4.07
CA ALA A 22 18.19 -3.41 4.93
C ALA A 22 17.06 -3.65 5.95
N GLU A 23 16.39 -2.58 6.39
CA GLU A 23 15.33 -2.63 7.38
C GLU A 23 13.99 -3.09 6.79
N LEU A 24 13.64 -2.57 5.61
CA LEU A 24 12.33 -2.79 4.98
C LEU A 24 12.35 -3.85 3.88
N SER A 25 13.51 -4.40 3.52
CA SER A 25 13.62 -5.42 2.48
C SER A 25 12.74 -6.65 2.74
N SER A 26 12.45 -6.94 4.01
CA SER A 26 11.57 -8.03 4.46
C SER A 26 10.10 -7.85 4.06
N ILE A 27 9.64 -6.62 3.82
CA ILE A 27 8.25 -6.32 3.44
C ILE A 27 8.06 -6.15 1.92
N THR A 28 9.14 -6.06 1.15
CA THR A 28 9.11 -6.01 -0.32
C THR A 28 8.25 -7.11 -0.98
N PRO A 29 8.29 -8.39 -0.52
CA PRO A 29 7.49 -9.44 -1.15
C PRO A 29 5.98 -9.25 -1.02
N ALA A 30 5.51 -8.39 -0.11
CA ALA A 30 4.08 -8.16 0.11
C ALA A 30 3.40 -7.54 -1.12
N ILE A 31 4.11 -6.74 -1.92
CA ILE A 31 3.52 -6.18 -3.16
C ILE A 31 3.56 -7.15 -4.33
N GLN A 32 4.46 -8.14 -4.32
CA GLN A 32 4.54 -9.11 -5.43
C GLN A 32 3.39 -10.12 -5.41
N ASP A 33 2.78 -10.32 -4.24
CA ASP A 33 1.73 -11.30 -4.03
C ASP A 33 0.89 -10.87 -2.81
N ALA A 34 0.17 -9.76 -2.99
CA ALA A 34 -0.57 -9.11 -1.91
C ALA A 34 -1.79 -9.92 -1.42
N LYS A 35 -2.18 -10.98 -2.13
CA LYS A 35 -3.23 -11.91 -1.68
C LYS A 35 -2.68 -13.03 -0.78
N ASN A 36 -1.37 -13.21 -0.74
CA ASN A 36 -0.73 -14.23 0.08
C ASN A 36 -0.56 -13.74 1.51
N SER A 37 -1.32 -14.35 2.42
CA SER A 37 -1.32 -14.01 3.85
C SER A 37 0.04 -14.14 4.52
N GLU A 38 0.88 -15.10 4.09
CA GLU A 38 2.21 -15.31 4.67
C GLU A 38 3.16 -14.17 4.32
N LYS A 39 3.03 -13.61 3.11
CA LYS A 39 3.82 -12.45 2.66
C LYS A 39 3.24 -11.13 3.18
N HIS A 40 1.93 -11.05 3.36
CA HIS A 40 1.26 -9.83 3.82
C HIS A 40 1.36 -9.62 5.35
N GLN A 41 1.51 -10.69 6.14
CA GLN A 41 1.62 -10.57 7.59
C GLN A 41 2.87 -9.79 8.06
N PRO A 42 4.09 -10.06 7.55
CA PRO A 42 5.28 -9.25 7.86
C PRO A 42 5.08 -7.75 7.57
N PHE A 43 4.43 -7.44 6.44
CA PHE A 43 4.11 -6.06 6.07
C PHE A 43 3.19 -5.38 7.09
N LEU A 44 2.11 -6.03 7.52
CA LEU A 44 1.20 -5.47 8.53
C LEU A 44 1.90 -5.26 9.88
N ARG A 45 2.77 -6.19 10.29
CA ARG A 45 3.57 -6.02 11.51
C ARG A 45 4.49 -4.81 11.41
N GLU A 46 5.11 -4.59 10.26
CA GLU A 46 5.96 -3.43 10.05
C GLU A 46 5.16 -2.12 10.11
N LEU A 47 3.95 -2.07 9.52
CA LEU A 47 3.07 -0.90 9.64
C LEU A 47 2.70 -0.57 11.10
N GLU A 48 2.50 -1.57 11.95
CA GLU A 48 2.29 -1.36 13.40
C GLU A 48 3.57 -0.87 14.10
N SER A 49 4.73 -1.35 13.65
CA SER A 49 6.04 -0.82 14.06
C SER A 49 6.14 0.68 13.78
N PHE A 50 5.71 1.14 12.59
CA PHE A 50 5.70 2.56 12.22
C PHE A 50 4.86 3.41 13.17
N LYS A 51 3.69 2.93 13.63
CA LYS A 51 2.88 3.64 14.63
C LYS A 51 3.64 3.80 15.95
N THR A 52 4.36 2.75 16.37
CA THR A 52 5.19 2.81 17.58
C THR A 52 6.33 3.81 17.42
N ARG A 53 6.98 3.84 16.25
CA ARG A 53 8.04 4.82 15.92
C ARG A 53 7.51 6.25 15.89
N GLU A 54 6.32 6.46 15.36
CA GLU A 54 5.64 7.76 15.33
C GLU A 54 5.43 8.29 16.76
N GLN A 55 4.90 7.46 17.65
CA GLN A 55 4.69 7.80 19.06
C GLN A 55 6.02 8.04 19.78
N THR A 56 7.03 7.22 19.48
CA THR A 56 8.38 7.37 20.04
C THR A 56 9.01 8.69 19.60
N ALA A 57 8.84 9.10 18.34
CA ALA A 57 9.35 10.37 17.86
C ALA A 57 8.73 11.56 18.62
N LYS A 58 7.42 11.52 18.90
CA LYS A 58 6.75 12.54 19.73
C LYS A 58 7.31 12.64 21.15
N PHE A 59 7.81 11.53 21.69
CA PHE A 59 8.38 11.50 23.04
C PHE A 59 9.87 11.90 23.09
N VAL A 60 10.66 11.48 22.09
CA VAL A 60 12.12 11.68 22.07
C VAL A 60 12.51 13.09 21.63
N PHE A 61 11.79 13.65 20.65
CA PHE A 61 12.10 14.97 20.11
C PHE A 61 11.32 16.08 20.84
N LYS A 62 11.83 17.31 20.76
CA LYS A 62 11.22 18.50 21.37
C LYS A 62 10.79 19.49 20.30
N ASP A 63 9.87 20.38 20.69
CA ASP A 63 9.41 21.53 19.89
C ASP A 63 8.85 21.04 18.52
N PRO A 64 8.75 21.86 17.45
CA PRO A 64 8.06 21.43 16.22
C PRO A 64 8.79 20.30 15.47
N THR A 65 10.02 19.98 15.84
CA THR A 65 10.77 18.82 15.31
C THR A 65 10.06 17.50 15.60
N ALA A 66 9.45 17.37 16.78
CA ALA A 66 8.69 16.19 17.15
C ALA A 66 7.54 15.93 16.16
N ASP A 67 6.78 16.97 15.84
CA ASP A 67 5.67 16.91 14.89
C ASP A 67 6.16 16.61 13.47
N ILE A 68 7.24 17.27 13.02
CA ILE A 68 7.80 17.04 11.67
C ILE A 68 8.21 15.58 11.49
N ILE A 69 8.96 15.01 12.43
CA ILE A 69 9.47 13.64 12.33
C ILE A 69 8.32 12.64 12.46
N SER A 70 7.43 12.86 13.43
CA SER A 70 6.25 12.03 13.63
C SER A 70 5.36 11.99 12.37
N ASN A 71 5.08 13.15 11.78
CA ASN A 71 4.30 13.25 10.56
C ASN A 71 4.99 12.58 9.38
N PHE A 72 6.32 12.73 9.23
CA PHE A 72 7.07 12.03 8.18
C PHE A 72 6.91 10.51 8.29
N ILE A 73 7.06 9.94 9.49
CA ILE A 73 6.90 8.51 9.75
C ILE A 73 5.46 8.07 9.42
N GLY A 74 4.46 8.85 9.85
CA GLY A 74 3.05 8.61 9.57
C GLY A 74 2.74 8.61 8.07
N SER A 75 3.17 9.65 7.35
CA SER A 75 2.96 9.77 5.90
C SER A 75 3.67 8.67 5.11
N TYR A 76 4.88 8.26 5.54
CA TYR A 76 5.59 7.15 4.89
C TYR A 76 4.86 5.81 5.11
N ARG A 77 4.34 5.56 6.32
CA ARG A 77 3.49 4.39 6.62
C ARG A 77 2.23 4.38 5.75
N GLU A 78 1.56 5.52 5.62
CA GLU A 78 0.34 5.66 4.80
C GLU A 78 0.62 5.47 3.31
N LEU A 79 1.75 5.98 2.82
CA LEU A 79 2.21 5.75 1.46
C LEU A 79 2.39 4.25 1.18
N LEU A 80 3.15 3.55 2.03
CA LEU A 80 3.36 2.11 1.90
C LEU A 80 2.05 1.33 1.92
N PHE A 81 1.15 1.66 2.86
CA PHE A 81 -0.14 0.99 2.96
C PHE A 81 -1.01 1.22 1.73
N SER A 82 -1.08 2.46 1.24
CA SER A 82 -1.85 2.82 0.06
C SER A 82 -1.34 2.09 -1.17
N THR A 83 -0.02 2.06 -1.41
CA THR A 83 0.56 1.35 -2.55
C THR A 83 0.24 -0.14 -2.53
N CYS A 84 0.26 -0.78 -1.36
CA CYS A 84 -0.15 -2.17 -1.21
C CYS A 84 -1.66 -2.37 -1.51
N GLN A 85 -2.53 -1.48 -1.01
CA GLN A 85 -3.96 -1.51 -1.32
C GLN A 85 -4.24 -1.34 -2.82
N TYR A 86 -3.51 -0.45 -3.49
CA TYR A 86 -3.59 -0.27 -4.94
C TYR A 86 -3.20 -1.55 -5.68
N GLN A 87 -2.16 -2.27 -5.23
CA GLN A 87 -1.77 -3.53 -5.85
C GLN A 87 -2.84 -4.63 -5.69
N ILE A 88 -3.39 -4.81 -4.48
CA ILE A 88 -4.49 -5.76 -4.22
C ILE A 88 -5.66 -5.47 -5.16
N LEU A 89 -5.95 -4.19 -5.36
CA LEU A 89 -7.01 -3.74 -6.21
C LEU A 89 -6.75 -4.10 -7.68
N LEU A 90 -5.56 -3.79 -8.20
CA LEU A 90 -5.13 -4.16 -9.55
C LEU A 90 -5.19 -5.67 -9.77
N ASP A 91 -4.69 -6.46 -8.83
CA ASP A 91 -4.73 -7.93 -8.92
C ASP A 91 -6.17 -8.46 -8.98
N ASN A 92 -7.07 -7.90 -8.17
CA ASN A 92 -8.49 -8.26 -8.20
C ASN A 92 -9.16 -7.89 -9.52
N MET A 93 -8.75 -6.79 -10.13
CA MET A 93 -9.26 -6.34 -11.42
C MET A 93 -8.78 -7.24 -12.55
N THR A 94 -7.50 -7.59 -12.52
CA THR A 94 -6.93 -8.54 -13.48
C THR A 94 -7.60 -9.91 -13.38
N ASP A 95 -7.93 -10.37 -12.18
CA ASP A 95 -8.74 -11.59 -11.99
C ASP A 95 -10.18 -11.44 -12.50
N ALA A 96 -10.84 -10.30 -12.25
CA ALA A 96 -12.22 -10.08 -12.70
C ALA A 96 -12.33 -10.01 -14.24
N VAL A 97 -11.37 -9.37 -14.91
CA VAL A 97 -11.29 -9.34 -16.38
C VAL A 97 -11.12 -10.77 -16.92
N LYS A 98 -10.21 -11.56 -16.32
CA LYS A 98 -9.99 -12.96 -16.72
C LYS A 98 -11.23 -13.83 -16.49
N ARG A 99 -11.93 -13.67 -15.38
CA ARG A 99 -13.07 -14.51 -14.97
C ARG A 99 -14.38 -14.16 -15.66
N PHE A 100 -14.62 -12.88 -15.92
CA PHE A 100 -15.95 -12.39 -16.31
C PHE A 100 -15.95 -11.55 -17.59
N GLY A 101 -14.80 -11.32 -18.23
CA GLY A 101 -14.69 -10.50 -19.44
C GLY A 101 -15.12 -9.06 -19.24
N TRP A 102 -14.96 -8.51 -18.03
CA TRP A 102 -15.36 -7.13 -17.73
C TRP A 102 -14.55 -6.12 -18.54
N ASP A 103 -15.22 -5.07 -19.04
CA ASP A 103 -14.59 -3.91 -19.65
C ASP A 103 -14.24 -2.82 -18.61
N GLN A 104 -13.46 -1.83 -19.04
CA GLN A 104 -12.99 -0.72 -18.20
C GLN A 104 -14.11 0.14 -17.60
N LYS A 105 -15.30 0.18 -18.21
CA LYS A 105 -16.45 0.96 -17.72
C LYS A 105 -17.16 0.27 -16.56
N LYS A 106 -17.39 -1.04 -16.68
CA LYS A 106 -17.93 -1.86 -15.57
C LYS A 106 -17.01 -1.84 -14.34
N TRP A 107 -15.71 -1.74 -14.59
CA TRP A 107 -14.66 -1.60 -13.59
C TRP A 107 -14.71 -0.28 -12.81
N LEU A 108 -14.78 0.87 -13.49
CA LEU A 108 -14.84 2.21 -12.86
C LEU A 108 -16.02 2.28 -11.86
N ASN A 109 -17.16 1.71 -12.25
CA ASN A 109 -18.36 1.66 -11.42
C ASN A 109 -18.20 0.75 -10.19
N SER A 110 -17.56 -0.41 -10.33
CA SER A 110 -17.29 -1.29 -9.18
C SER A 110 -16.24 -0.71 -8.24
N LEU A 111 -15.27 0.05 -8.77
CA LEU A 111 -14.21 0.70 -8.01
C LEU A 111 -14.77 1.81 -7.13
N ALA A 112 -15.59 2.67 -7.72
CA ALA A 112 -16.30 3.73 -6.99
C ALA A 112 -17.12 3.13 -5.84
N LEU A 113 -17.80 2.00 -6.06
CA LEU A 113 -18.57 1.32 -5.01
C LEU A 113 -17.67 0.79 -3.87
N LYS A 114 -16.54 0.17 -4.20
CA LYS A 114 -15.61 -0.38 -3.19
C LYS A 114 -14.88 0.71 -2.40
N LEU A 115 -14.44 1.78 -3.06
CA LEU A 115 -13.82 2.94 -2.40
C LEU A 115 -14.83 3.64 -1.48
N CYS A 116 -16.08 3.84 -1.91
CA CYS A 116 -17.13 4.40 -1.06
C CYS A 116 -17.41 3.53 0.18
N ILE A 117 -17.41 2.19 0.05
CA ILE A 117 -17.60 1.29 1.19
C ILE A 117 -16.39 1.32 2.14
N TYR A 118 -15.17 1.33 1.60
CA TYR A 118 -13.95 1.36 2.43
C TYR A 118 -13.79 2.69 3.17
N GLN A 119 -14.13 3.82 2.53
CA GLN A 119 -14.14 5.15 3.16
C GLN A 119 -15.29 5.33 4.16
N ALA A 120 -16.37 4.54 4.08
CA ALA A 120 -17.47 4.59 5.04
C ALA A 120 -17.24 3.68 6.28
N LEU A 121 -16.23 2.82 6.24
CA LEU A 121 -15.89 1.87 7.31
C LEU A 121 -14.59 2.22 8.06
N CYS A 122 -13.87 3.26 7.62
CA CYS A 122 -12.72 3.86 8.30
C CYS A 122 -13.11 5.24 8.82
#